data_AF-A0A840YHS5-F1
#
_entry.id   AF-A0A840YHS5-F1
#
_cell.length_a   1.000
_cell.length_b   1.000
_cell.length_c   1.000
_cell.angle_alpha   90.00
_cell.angle_beta   90.00
_cell.angle_gamma   90.00
#
_symmetry.space_group_name_H-M   'P 1'
#
loop_
_entity.id
_entity.type
_entity.pdbx_description
1 polymer ?
#
loop_
_entity_poly.entity_id
_entity_poly.type
_entity_poly.pdbx_seq_one_letter_code
_entity_poly.pdbx_strand_id
1 'polypeptide(L)'
;MAGPAQYEHPEPVPTVSQLCALPFVAAVAGYLTDTVGCGSKATRVTLHRVMTRDHEAYLQQVCSYAGAEFDHSKAGRLFNSTEGIIGKAFSERVIIRTRHLKDEKEWWLRYKEDRAAVSDTSGEVDQVLSYLAVPLLSSDAKLTVCVLYVEAGGLNVFTTNDQTTTAIRPTTALDTVLGMCGGYCRTLDNLAVRPLTRLRNYPLPAGKPVSGHVTAYPHLQEAISEPKPPRFDTLTSFNFAPTT
;
A
#
# COMPACT_ATOMS: atom_id res chain seq x y z
N MET A 1 -14.49 -11.68 -19.86
CA MET A 1 -15.04 -10.35 -19.53
C MET A 1 -13.94 -9.35 -19.75
N ALA A 2 -14.18 -8.28 -20.52
CA ALA A 2 -13.23 -7.17 -20.61
C ALA A 2 -13.06 -6.58 -19.20
N GLY A 3 -11.82 -6.34 -18.77
CA GLY A 3 -11.57 -5.67 -17.50
C GLY A 3 -12.27 -4.29 -17.48
N PRO A 4 -12.57 -3.72 -16.30
CA PRO A 4 -13.13 -2.39 -16.26
C PRO A 4 -12.17 -1.42 -16.98
N ALA A 5 -12.71 -0.62 -17.90
CA ALA A 5 -11.96 0.33 -18.75
C ALA A 5 -11.07 1.32 -17.96
N GLN A 6 -11.29 1.41 -16.65
CA GLN A 6 -10.54 2.23 -15.69
C GLN A 6 -9.05 1.85 -15.55
N TYR A 7 -8.64 0.67 -16.02
CA TYR A 7 -7.22 0.27 -16.06
C TYR A 7 -6.48 0.74 -17.32
N GLU A 8 -7.19 1.07 -18.40
CA GLU A 8 -6.61 1.40 -19.71
C GLU A 8 -6.39 2.91 -19.92
N HIS A 9 -7.05 3.75 -19.12
CA HIS A 9 -6.92 5.21 -19.16
C HIS A 9 -6.59 5.75 -17.77
N PRO A 10 -5.29 5.88 -17.43
CA PRO A 10 -4.89 6.41 -16.14
C PRO A 10 -5.43 7.82 -15.90
N GLU A 11 -6.00 8.06 -14.72
CA GLU A 11 -6.43 9.38 -14.33
C GLU A 11 -5.21 10.26 -13.98
N PRO A 12 -5.23 11.57 -14.28
CA PRO A 12 -4.16 12.46 -13.89
C PRO A 12 -3.89 12.41 -12.38
N VAL A 13 -2.62 12.26 -12.01
CA VAL A 13 -2.16 12.39 -10.63
C VAL A 13 -1.46 13.74 -10.48
N PRO A 14 -1.79 14.55 -9.45
CA PRO A 14 -1.08 15.80 -9.18
C PRO A 14 0.43 15.54 -9.09
N THR A 15 1.21 16.24 -9.90
CA THR A 15 2.67 16.01 -10.02
C THR A 15 3.40 16.14 -8.68
N VAL A 16 2.99 17.09 -7.84
CA VAL A 16 3.55 17.26 -6.50
C VAL A 16 3.23 16.06 -5.60
N SER A 17 2.03 15.49 -5.69
CA SER A 17 1.68 14.26 -4.96
C SER A 17 2.57 13.09 -5.39
N GLN A 18 2.87 12.97 -6.69
CA GLN A 18 3.82 11.97 -7.19
C GLN A 18 5.23 12.18 -6.63
N LEU A 19 5.73 13.42 -6.64
CA LEU A 19 7.05 13.78 -6.13
C LEU A 19 7.17 13.57 -4.62
N CYS A 20 6.09 13.75 -3.85
CA CYS A 20 6.08 13.41 -2.42
C CYS A 20 6.12 11.89 -2.19
N ALA A 21 5.43 11.10 -3.02
CA ALA A 21 5.35 9.65 -2.84
C ALA A 21 6.60 8.89 -3.31
N LEU A 22 7.19 9.29 -4.44
CA LEU A 22 8.27 8.56 -5.12
C LEU A 22 9.50 8.30 -4.23
N PRO A 23 10.10 9.30 -3.53
CA PRO A 23 11.25 9.06 -2.67
C PRO A 23 10.94 8.12 -1.50
N PHE A 24 9.72 8.20 -0.96
CA PHE A 24 9.29 7.34 0.13
C PHE A 24 9.16 5.89 -0.31
N VAL A 25 8.46 5.61 -1.42
CA VAL A 25 8.32 4.23 -1.92
C VAL A 25 9.66 3.67 -2.40
N ALA A 26 10.55 4.51 -2.95
CA ALA A 26 11.89 4.11 -3.34
C ALA A 26 12.76 3.73 -2.13
N ALA A 27 12.67 4.50 -1.04
CA ALA A 27 13.38 4.17 0.20
C ALA A 27 12.91 2.83 0.79
N VAL A 28 11.59 2.58 0.82
CA VAL A 28 11.03 1.31 1.29
C VAL A 28 11.49 0.15 0.39
N ALA A 29 11.45 0.33 -0.93
CA ALA A 29 11.92 -0.68 -1.87
C ALA A 29 13.41 -0.99 -1.67
N GLY A 30 14.27 0.03 -1.58
CA GLY A 30 15.71 -0.16 -1.34
C GLY A 30 16.01 -0.86 -0.01
N TYR A 31 15.27 -0.53 1.05
CA TYR A 31 15.37 -1.27 2.32
C TYR A 31 15.05 -2.76 2.14
N LEU A 32 13.95 -3.09 1.44
CA LEU A 32 13.54 -4.47 1.22
C LEU A 32 14.53 -5.23 0.33
N THR A 33 15.07 -4.60 -0.71
CA THR A 33 16.03 -5.27 -1.61
C THR A 33 17.38 -5.44 -0.95
N ASP A 34 17.92 -4.39 -0.33
CA ASP A 34 19.35 -4.33 0.02
C ASP A 34 19.60 -4.69 1.48
N THR A 35 18.62 -4.45 2.37
CA THR A 35 18.75 -4.77 3.81
C THR A 35 18.06 -6.09 4.16
N VAL A 36 16.84 -6.32 3.64
CA VAL A 36 16.08 -7.55 3.91
C VAL A 36 16.46 -8.69 2.95
N GLY A 37 16.93 -8.37 1.74
CA GLY A 37 17.33 -9.37 0.76
C GLY A 37 16.17 -9.93 -0.06
N CYS A 38 15.07 -9.20 -0.24
CA CYS A 38 13.87 -9.64 -0.96
C CYS A 38 14.04 -9.78 -2.49
N GLY A 39 15.19 -9.36 -3.04
CA GLY A 39 15.47 -9.36 -4.48
C GLY A 39 14.74 -8.25 -5.24
N SER A 40 15.42 -7.60 -6.18
CA SER A 40 14.87 -6.47 -6.96
C SER A 40 13.72 -6.89 -7.88
N LYS A 41 13.80 -8.06 -8.51
CA LYS A 41 12.75 -8.53 -9.46
C LYS A 41 11.39 -8.79 -8.79
N ALA A 42 11.40 -9.18 -7.52
CA ALA A 42 10.20 -9.53 -6.77
C ALA A 42 9.71 -8.41 -5.84
N THR A 43 10.50 -7.34 -5.67
CA THR A 43 10.15 -6.23 -4.77
C THR A 43 9.44 -5.14 -5.55
N ARG A 44 8.17 -4.88 -5.20
CA ARG A 44 7.38 -3.79 -5.80
C ARG A 44 6.72 -2.98 -4.69
N VAL A 45 6.98 -1.68 -4.67
CA VAL A 45 6.39 -0.76 -3.68
C VAL A 45 5.70 0.40 -4.38
N THR A 46 4.46 0.70 -4.00
CA THR A 46 3.75 1.90 -4.47
C THR A 46 2.84 2.46 -3.38
N LEU A 47 2.36 3.69 -3.59
CA LEU A 47 1.42 4.36 -2.72
C LEU A 47 0.11 4.61 -3.47
N HIS A 48 -1.01 4.20 -2.87
CA HIS A 48 -2.34 4.55 -3.35
C HIS A 48 -2.88 5.70 -2.51
N ARG A 49 -3.48 6.70 -3.14
CA ARG A 49 -4.24 7.75 -2.45
C ARG A 49 -5.73 7.48 -2.57
N VAL A 50 -6.47 7.96 -1.60
CA VAL A 50 -7.93 8.01 -1.71
C VAL A 50 -8.30 9.20 -2.59
N MET A 51 -9.01 8.92 -3.67
CA MET A 51 -9.58 9.92 -4.59
C MET A 51 -11.10 9.85 -4.50
N THR A 52 -11.77 10.99 -4.69
CA THR A 52 -13.23 11.02 -4.80
C THR A 52 -13.66 11.60 -6.14
N ARG A 53 -14.56 10.89 -6.82
CA ARG A 53 -15.16 11.26 -8.10
C ARG A 53 -16.64 10.96 -7.99
N ASP A 54 -17.51 11.90 -8.37
CA ASP A 54 -18.97 11.68 -8.36
C ASP A 54 -19.51 11.15 -7.00
N HIS A 55 -18.95 11.64 -5.89
CA HIS A 55 -19.23 11.21 -4.52
C HIS A 55 -18.83 9.76 -4.17
N GLU A 56 -18.07 9.12 -5.02
CA GLU A 56 -17.55 7.77 -4.88
C GLU A 56 -16.04 7.78 -4.59
N ALA A 57 -15.61 6.90 -3.68
CA ALA A 57 -14.21 6.77 -3.29
C ALA A 57 -13.52 5.66 -4.09
N TYR A 58 -12.35 6.00 -4.63
CA TYR A 58 -11.47 5.13 -5.39
C TYR A 58 -10.06 5.16 -4.78
N LEU A 59 -9.28 4.11 -5.03
CA LEU A 59 -7.84 4.10 -4.76
C LEU A 59 -7.10 4.42 -6.06
N GLN A 60 -6.37 5.52 -6.09
CA GLN A 60 -5.53 5.90 -7.23
C GLN A 60 -4.07 5.62 -6.92
N GLN A 61 -3.40 4.81 -7.76
CA GLN A 61 -1.96 4.61 -7.67
C GLN A 61 -1.25 5.93 -7.98
N VAL A 62 -0.59 6.50 -6.96
CA VAL A 62 0.02 7.84 -7.04
C VAL A 62 1.26 7.82 -7.92
N CYS A 63 2.07 6.76 -7.83
CA CYS A 63 3.35 6.67 -8.51
C CYS A 63 3.57 5.28 -9.08
N SER A 64 4.49 5.16 -10.02
CA SER A 64 4.98 3.87 -10.49
C SER A 64 5.55 3.03 -9.35
N TYR A 65 5.62 1.72 -9.55
CA TYR A 65 6.29 0.83 -8.60
C TYR A 65 7.77 1.19 -8.50
N ALA A 66 8.28 1.27 -7.27
CA ALA A 66 9.71 1.22 -6.98
C ALA A 66 10.13 -0.22 -6.67
N GLY A 67 11.41 -0.54 -6.86
CA GLY A 67 11.99 -1.87 -6.64
C GLY A 67 12.11 -2.71 -7.92
N ALA A 68 11.16 -2.57 -8.85
CA ALA A 68 11.23 -3.09 -10.21
C ALA A 68 11.71 -2.03 -11.21
N GLU A 69 11.81 -2.40 -12.50
CA GLU A 69 12.07 -1.45 -13.58
C GLU A 69 11.02 -0.31 -13.57
N PHE A 70 11.50 0.93 -13.65
CA PHE A 70 10.64 2.11 -13.57
C PHE A 70 9.76 2.23 -14.82
N ASP A 71 8.44 2.13 -14.64
CA ASP A 71 7.45 2.28 -15.70
C ASP A 71 6.45 3.39 -15.37
N HIS A 72 6.63 4.56 -15.98
CA HIS A 72 5.79 5.74 -15.79
C HIS A 72 4.33 5.55 -16.23
N SER A 73 4.02 4.56 -17.08
CA SER A 73 2.66 4.29 -17.57
C SER A 73 1.72 3.74 -16.50
N LYS A 74 2.25 3.33 -15.34
CA LYS A 74 1.48 2.71 -14.25
C LYS A 74 0.90 3.71 -13.26
N ALA A 75 1.43 4.93 -13.20
CA ALA A 75 0.87 5.98 -12.34
C ALA A 75 -0.54 6.37 -12.82
N GLY A 76 -1.44 6.68 -11.89
CA GLY A 76 -2.80 7.13 -12.20
C GLY A 76 -3.84 6.04 -12.37
N ARG A 77 -3.46 4.76 -12.32
CA ARG A 77 -4.39 3.63 -12.32
C ARG A 77 -5.39 3.74 -11.17
N LEU A 78 -6.66 3.51 -11.49
CA LEU A 78 -7.74 3.49 -10.51
C LEU A 78 -8.11 2.06 -10.15
N PHE A 79 -8.40 1.87 -8.87
CA PHE A 79 -8.90 0.63 -8.29
C PHE A 79 -10.18 0.95 -7.53
N ASN A 80 -11.12 0.01 -7.56
CA ASN A 80 -12.28 0.09 -6.68
C ASN A 80 -11.81 0.02 -5.22
N SER A 81 -12.48 0.76 -4.33
CA SER A 81 -12.02 0.90 -2.96
C SER A 81 -12.03 -0.38 -2.12
N THR A 82 -12.67 -1.46 -2.61
CA THR A 82 -12.71 -2.77 -1.96
C THR A 82 -11.87 -3.84 -2.68
N GLU A 83 -11.09 -3.44 -3.69
CA GLU A 83 -10.36 -4.38 -4.55
C GLU A 83 -9.01 -4.77 -3.94
N GLY A 84 -8.73 -6.07 -3.94
CA GLY A 84 -7.48 -6.65 -3.48
C GLY A 84 -7.13 -6.35 -2.02
N ILE A 85 -5.86 -6.59 -1.71
CA ILE A 85 -5.29 -6.34 -0.38
C ILE A 85 -5.31 -4.85 0.00
N ILE A 86 -5.14 -3.95 -0.96
CA ILE A 86 -5.19 -2.50 -0.74
C ILE A 86 -6.60 -2.03 -0.38
N GLY A 87 -7.63 -2.59 -1.02
CA GLY A 87 -9.02 -2.28 -0.73
C GLY A 87 -9.46 -2.83 0.61
N LYS A 88 -8.98 -4.02 0.98
CA LYS A 88 -9.18 -4.58 2.33
C LYS A 88 -8.53 -3.71 3.41
N ALA A 89 -7.29 -3.27 3.21
CA ALA A 89 -6.61 -2.34 4.14
C ALA A 89 -7.34 -0.99 4.24
N PHE A 90 -7.84 -0.47 3.11
CA PHE A 90 -8.62 0.77 3.07
C PHE A 90 -9.93 0.64 3.84
N SER A 91 -10.70 -0.43 3.62
CA SER A 91 -12.05 -0.59 4.16
C SER A 91 -12.05 -0.94 5.65
N GLU A 92 -11.15 -1.84 6.07
CA GLU A 92 -11.04 -2.29 7.45
C GLU A 92 -10.19 -1.32 8.30
N ARG A 93 -9.40 -0.44 7.67
CA ARG A 93 -8.45 0.49 8.32
C ARG A 93 -7.47 -0.22 9.24
N VAL A 94 -7.00 -1.38 8.81
CA VAL A 94 -6.02 -2.21 9.50
C VAL A 94 -4.93 -2.63 8.52
N ILE A 95 -3.76 -3.00 9.06
CA ILE A 95 -2.67 -3.52 8.23
C ILE A 95 -3.08 -4.91 7.75
N ILE A 96 -2.91 -5.18 6.46
CA ILE A 96 -3.10 -6.50 5.88
C ILE A 96 -1.75 -7.02 5.39
N ARG A 97 -1.41 -8.27 5.69
CA ARG A 97 -0.16 -8.90 5.23
C ARG A 97 -0.38 -10.36 4.84
N THR A 98 0.59 -10.96 4.16
CA THR A 98 0.68 -12.43 4.05
C THR A 98 0.85 -13.05 5.44
N ARG A 99 0.10 -14.11 5.71
CA ARG A 99 0.23 -14.92 6.92
C ARG A 99 1.60 -15.55 7.03
N HIS A 100 1.97 -15.90 8.26
CA HIS A 100 3.10 -16.81 8.44
C HIS A 100 2.76 -18.19 7.88
N LEU A 101 3.64 -18.69 7.02
CA LEU A 101 3.53 -20.00 6.36
C LEU A 101 4.77 -20.82 6.65
N LYS A 102 4.63 -22.14 6.69
CA LYS A 102 5.74 -23.04 7.03
C LYS A 102 6.82 -23.04 5.93
N ASP A 103 6.38 -23.08 4.68
CA ASP A 103 7.24 -23.21 3.51
C ASP A 103 6.53 -22.68 2.25
N GLU A 104 7.27 -22.57 1.14
CA GLU A 104 6.72 -22.11 -0.15
C GLU A 104 5.68 -23.08 -0.72
N LYS A 105 5.75 -24.37 -0.39
CA LYS A 105 4.76 -25.34 -0.86
C LYS A 105 3.39 -25.03 -0.28
N GLU A 106 3.33 -24.70 1.01
CA GLU A 106 2.12 -24.21 1.66
C GLU A 106 1.66 -22.90 1.02
N TRP A 107 2.57 -21.97 0.74
CA TRP A 107 2.25 -20.72 0.06
C TRP A 107 1.55 -20.94 -1.28
N TRP A 108 2.12 -21.77 -2.15
CA TRP A 108 1.54 -22.06 -3.47
C TRP A 108 0.21 -22.78 -3.40
N LEU A 109 0.01 -23.63 -2.39
CA LEU A 109 -1.28 -24.26 -2.14
C LEU A 109 -2.34 -23.20 -1.79
N ARG A 110 -2.07 -22.35 -0.80
CA ARG A 110 -2.99 -21.28 -0.37
C ARG A 110 -3.28 -20.29 -1.48
N TYR A 111 -2.25 -19.88 -2.23
CA TYR A 111 -2.39 -18.97 -3.36
C TYR A 111 -3.33 -19.53 -4.43
N LYS A 112 -3.19 -20.81 -4.80
CA LYS A 112 -4.07 -21.46 -5.78
C LYS A 112 -5.50 -21.63 -5.27
N GLU A 113 -5.66 -22.02 -4.00
CA GLU A 113 -6.97 -22.12 -3.34
C GLU A 113 -7.69 -20.76 -3.35
N ASP A 114 -7.00 -19.70 -2.93
CA ASP A 114 -7.58 -18.35 -2.84
C ASP A 114 -7.89 -17.76 -4.22
N ARG A 115 -7.00 -17.94 -5.20
CA ARG A 115 -7.27 -17.47 -6.57
C ARG A 115 -8.50 -18.10 -7.18
N ALA A 116 -8.69 -19.41 -6.97
CA ALA A 116 -9.90 -20.08 -7.40
C ALA A 116 -11.13 -19.56 -6.64
N ALA A 117 -11.02 -19.38 -5.32
CA ALA A 117 -12.11 -18.90 -4.47
C ALA A 117 -12.59 -17.49 -4.83
N VAL A 118 -11.67 -16.58 -5.19
CA VAL A 118 -11.99 -15.18 -5.55
C VAL A 118 -12.12 -14.96 -7.05
N SER A 119 -12.05 -16.03 -7.86
CA SER A 119 -12.11 -15.97 -9.33
C SER A 119 -11.07 -15.02 -9.96
N ASP A 120 -9.86 -15.00 -9.41
CA ASP A 120 -8.78 -14.14 -9.89
C ASP A 120 -8.15 -14.69 -11.17
N THR A 121 -8.43 -14.00 -12.28
CA THR A 121 -7.94 -14.33 -13.63
C THR A 121 -6.68 -13.57 -14.03
N SER A 122 -6.04 -12.84 -13.11
CA SER A 122 -4.79 -12.12 -13.39
C SER A 122 -3.63 -13.06 -13.75
N GLY A 123 -2.54 -12.51 -14.29
CA GLY A 123 -1.33 -13.32 -14.55
C GLY A 123 -0.80 -13.96 -13.27
N GLU A 124 -0.24 -15.16 -13.37
CA GLU A 124 0.48 -15.75 -12.23
C GLU A 124 1.62 -14.82 -11.78
N VAL A 125 1.81 -14.73 -10.47
CA VAL A 125 2.93 -13.98 -9.92
C VAL A 125 4.20 -14.81 -10.06
N ASP A 126 5.28 -14.16 -10.47
CA ASP A 126 6.61 -14.76 -10.46
C ASP A 126 7.38 -14.19 -9.26
N GLN A 127 7.95 -15.08 -8.44
CA GLN A 127 8.83 -14.75 -7.30
C GLN A 127 8.23 -13.96 -6.13
N VAL A 128 6.97 -13.51 -6.16
CA VAL A 128 6.34 -12.78 -5.04
C VAL A 128 5.79 -13.76 -4.00
N LEU A 129 6.29 -13.67 -2.76
CA LEU A 129 5.91 -14.56 -1.65
C LEU A 129 5.37 -13.82 -0.42
N SER A 130 5.53 -12.50 -0.35
CA SER A 130 4.99 -11.68 0.74
C SER A 130 4.31 -10.43 0.22
N TYR A 131 3.09 -10.17 0.70
CA TYR A 131 2.31 -8.97 0.46
C TYR A 131 2.16 -8.18 1.75
N LEU A 132 2.12 -6.86 1.64
CA LEU A 132 1.79 -5.96 2.73
C LEU A 132 1.01 -4.75 2.20
N ALA A 133 -0.08 -4.41 2.88
CA ALA A 133 -0.82 -3.17 2.70
C ALA A 133 -0.95 -2.44 4.05
N VAL A 134 -0.45 -1.21 4.10
CA VAL A 134 -0.47 -0.37 5.31
C VAL A 134 -1.33 0.86 5.02
N PRO A 135 -2.52 0.98 5.66
CA PRO A 135 -3.29 2.21 5.55
C PRO A 135 -2.64 3.31 6.40
N LEU A 136 -2.52 4.50 5.83
CA LEU A 136 -2.06 5.71 6.51
C LEU A 136 -3.31 6.54 6.83
N LEU A 137 -3.65 6.62 8.11
CA LEU A 137 -4.96 7.11 8.57
C LEU A 137 -4.92 8.58 9.00
N SER A 138 -6.09 9.22 9.05
CA SER A 138 -6.28 10.48 9.76
C SER A 138 -6.01 10.31 11.27
N SER A 139 -5.87 11.44 11.98
CA SER A 139 -5.57 11.45 13.42
C SER A 139 -6.60 10.69 14.26
N ASP A 140 -7.88 10.83 13.90
CA ASP A 140 -9.00 10.12 14.52
C ASP A 140 -9.21 8.69 13.99
N ALA A 141 -8.38 8.23 13.07
CA ALA A 141 -8.45 6.94 12.39
C ALA A 141 -9.77 6.65 11.66
N LYS A 142 -10.59 7.66 11.36
CA LYS A 142 -11.85 7.48 10.62
C LYS A 142 -11.67 7.48 9.11
N LEU A 143 -10.61 8.12 8.62
CA LEU A 143 -10.31 8.23 7.20
C LEU A 143 -9.00 7.53 6.87
N THR A 144 -8.99 6.77 5.78
CA THR A 144 -7.76 6.35 5.13
C THR A 144 -7.34 7.46 4.18
N VAL A 145 -6.10 7.95 4.29
CA VAL A 145 -5.57 9.02 3.44
C VAL A 145 -4.81 8.40 2.26
N CYS A 146 -3.98 7.42 2.57
CA CYS A 146 -3.22 6.63 1.60
C CYS A 146 -3.15 5.16 2.04
N VAL A 147 -2.77 4.27 1.12
CA VAL A 147 -2.40 2.88 1.41
C VAL A 147 -1.07 2.60 0.75
N LEU A 148 -0.03 2.31 1.55
CA LEU A 148 1.21 1.75 1.03
C LEU A 148 0.94 0.31 0.61
N TYR A 149 1.37 -0.08 -0.58
CA TYR A 149 1.31 -1.45 -1.06
C TYR A 149 2.72 -1.96 -1.35
N VAL A 150 2.99 -3.19 -0.91
CA VAL A 150 4.29 -3.84 -1.01
C VAL A 150 4.10 -5.29 -1.44
N GLU A 151 4.94 -5.68 -2.39
CA GLU A 151 5.25 -7.07 -2.73
C GLU A 151 6.73 -7.32 -2.50
N ALA A 152 7.06 -8.52 -2.04
CA ALA A 152 8.44 -8.94 -1.75
C ALA A 152 8.64 -10.43 -2.06
N GLY A 153 9.87 -10.78 -2.47
CA GLY A 153 10.22 -12.13 -2.89
C GLY A 153 10.66 -13.11 -1.81
N GLY A 154 10.59 -12.72 -0.53
CA GLY A 154 10.87 -13.61 0.59
C GLY A 154 9.59 -14.19 1.19
N LEU A 155 9.65 -15.42 1.69
CA LEU A 155 8.60 -15.98 2.55
C LEU A 155 8.62 -15.29 3.92
N ASN A 156 7.45 -15.03 4.50
CA ASN A 156 7.29 -14.54 5.87
C ASN A 156 7.95 -13.17 6.19
N VAL A 157 8.29 -12.35 5.18
CA VAL A 157 9.02 -11.08 5.33
C VAL A 157 8.38 -10.15 6.35
N PHE A 158 7.06 -10.03 6.34
CA PHE A 158 6.32 -9.11 7.21
C PHE A 158 5.73 -9.79 8.45
N THR A 159 6.15 -11.01 8.76
CA THR A 159 5.67 -11.75 9.92
C THR A 159 6.46 -11.39 11.17
N THR A 160 5.82 -11.49 12.33
CA THR A 160 6.36 -11.04 13.62
C THR A 160 6.86 -12.20 14.49
N ASN A 161 6.75 -13.43 13.99
CA ASN A 161 6.92 -14.66 14.77
C ASN A 161 8.37 -15.16 14.77
N ASP A 162 9.31 -14.34 15.23
CA ASP A 162 10.48 -14.90 15.89
C ASP A 162 10.10 -15.12 17.35
N GLN A 163 9.73 -16.36 17.69
CA GLN A 163 9.46 -16.82 19.06
C GLN A 163 10.73 -16.95 19.91
N THR A 164 11.85 -16.36 19.50
CA THR A 164 13.11 -16.39 20.25
C THR A 164 13.05 -15.35 21.37
N THR A 165 12.60 -15.84 22.51
CA THR A 165 12.59 -15.22 23.83
C THR A 165 13.99 -14.78 24.25
N THR A 166 14.38 -13.56 23.87
CA THR A 166 15.45 -12.81 24.56
C THR A 166 15.05 -11.34 24.66
N ALA A 167 15.52 -10.67 25.71
CA ALA A 167 15.03 -9.39 26.25
C ALA A 167 15.13 -8.15 25.31
N ILE A 168 15.51 -8.34 24.05
CA ILE A 168 15.55 -7.30 23.01
C ILE A 168 14.99 -7.94 21.73
N ARG A 169 13.73 -7.66 21.41
CA ARG A 169 13.12 -8.13 20.17
C ARG A 169 13.81 -7.44 18.99
N PRO A 170 14.44 -8.16 18.05
CA PRO A 170 15.00 -7.55 16.86
C PRO A 170 13.89 -6.84 16.06
N THR A 171 14.19 -5.65 15.54
CA THR A 171 13.25 -4.89 14.71
C THR A 171 12.94 -5.69 13.45
N THR A 172 11.69 -6.10 13.27
CA THR A 172 11.28 -6.87 12.09
C THR A 172 11.20 -5.97 10.85
N ALA A 173 11.13 -6.57 9.66
CA ALA A 173 10.90 -5.79 8.44
C ALA A 173 9.56 -5.04 8.49
N LEU A 174 8.54 -5.65 9.09
CA LEU A 174 7.27 -4.98 9.36
C LEU A 174 7.47 -3.74 10.25
N ASP A 175 8.15 -3.88 11.39
CA ASP A 175 8.38 -2.77 12.32
C ASP A 175 9.15 -1.62 11.64
N THR A 176 10.13 -1.95 10.80
CA THR A 176 10.92 -0.96 10.05
C THR A 176 10.06 -0.23 9.03
N VAL A 177 9.29 -0.95 8.20
CA VAL A 177 8.39 -0.34 7.20
C VAL A 177 7.35 0.55 7.88
N LEU A 178 6.79 0.14 9.02
CA LEU A 178 5.85 0.96 9.78
C LEU A 178 6.52 2.20 10.38
N GLY A 179 7.77 2.08 10.83
CA GLY A 179 8.59 3.21 11.25
C GLY A 179 8.81 4.22 10.11
N MET A 180 9.08 3.73 8.89
CA MET A 180 9.22 4.57 7.69
C MET A 180 7.90 5.27 7.34
N CYS A 181 6.78 4.55 7.39
CA CYS A 181 5.45 5.12 7.22
C CYS A 181 5.16 6.21 8.26
N GLY A 182 5.49 5.99 9.53
CA GLY A 182 5.31 7.01 10.59
C GLY A 182 6.19 8.24 10.36
N GLY A 183 7.43 8.05 9.91
CA GLY A 183 8.31 9.16 9.51
C GLY A 183 7.76 9.95 8.32
N TYR A 184 7.18 9.25 7.34
CA TYR A 184 6.52 9.86 6.19
C TYR A 184 5.29 10.69 6.60
N CYS A 185 4.43 10.16 7.48
CA CYS A 185 3.29 10.90 8.04
C CYS A 185 3.73 12.21 8.68
N ARG A 186 4.67 12.15 9.64
CA ARG A 186 5.20 13.34 10.31
C ARG A 186 5.80 14.36 9.35
N THR A 187 6.50 13.90 8.32
CA THR A 187 7.11 14.79 7.31
C THR A 187 6.04 15.54 6.53
N LEU A 188 4.98 14.86 6.11
CA LEU A 188 3.89 15.48 5.37
C LEU A 188 3.00 16.37 6.25
N ASP A 189 2.78 16.03 7.52
CA ASP A 189 2.11 16.92 8.46
C ASP A 189 2.91 18.21 8.66
N ASN A 190 4.24 18.10 8.82
CA ASN A 190 5.11 19.27 8.89
C ASN A 190 5.00 20.12 7.62
N LEU A 191 4.93 19.51 6.44
CA LEU A 191 4.72 20.21 5.18
C LEU A 191 3.32 20.84 5.09
N ALA A 192 2.29 20.22 5.66
CA ALA A 192 0.94 20.77 5.69
C ALA A 192 0.84 21.99 6.62
N VAL A 193 1.51 21.95 7.78
CA VAL A 193 1.56 23.06 8.74
C VAL A 193 2.50 24.18 8.29
N ARG A 194 3.61 23.83 7.63
CA ARG A 194 4.63 24.76 7.12
C ARG A 194 4.82 24.52 5.61
N PRO A 195 3.87 24.98 4.79
CA PRO A 195 3.90 24.72 3.35
C PRO A 195 5.14 25.36 2.71
N LEU A 196 5.75 24.62 1.79
CA LEU A 196 6.70 25.21 0.86
C LEU A 196 5.99 26.26 0.00
N THR A 197 6.71 27.32 -0.38
CA THR A 197 6.18 28.35 -1.26
C THR A 197 5.64 27.70 -2.53
N ARG A 198 4.40 28.02 -2.89
CA ARG A 198 3.67 27.47 -4.04
C ARG A 198 3.27 26.00 -3.94
N LEU A 199 3.23 25.41 -2.75
CA LEU A 199 2.81 24.03 -2.57
C LEU A 199 1.67 23.97 -1.55
N ARG A 200 0.54 23.33 -1.92
CA ARG A 200 -0.57 23.13 -0.99
C ARG A 200 -1.19 21.75 -1.16
N ASN A 201 -1.65 21.17 -0.05
CA ASN A 201 -2.56 20.04 -0.07
C ASN A 201 -4.02 20.52 -0.19
N TYR A 202 -4.75 20.00 -1.18
CA TYR A 202 -6.15 20.34 -1.39
C TYR A 202 -7.05 19.28 -0.73
N PRO A 203 -7.83 19.63 0.32
CA PRO A 203 -8.77 18.70 0.94
C PRO A 203 -9.74 18.15 -0.10
N LEU A 204 -9.94 16.83 -0.08
CA LEU A 204 -10.97 16.17 -0.86
C LEU A 204 -12.09 15.70 0.08
N PRO A 205 -13.36 15.84 -0.30
CA PRO A 205 -14.45 15.27 0.48
C PRO A 205 -14.33 13.74 0.50
N ALA A 206 -14.74 13.12 1.60
CA ALA A 206 -14.82 11.67 1.67
C ALA A 206 -15.96 11.15 0.77
N GLY A 207 -15.63 10.35 -0.24
CA GLY A 207 -16.60 9.63 -1.06
C GLY A 207 -17.14 8.37 -0.38
N LYS A 208 -18.23 7.83 -0.92
CA LYS A 208 -18.75 6.50 -0.57
C LYS A 208 -17.85 5.42 -1.19
N PRO A 209 -17.39 4.42 -0.43
CA PRO A 209 -16.61 3.32 -0.98
C PRO A 209 -17.33 2.64 -2.16
N VAL A 210 -16.66 2.55 -3.30
CA VAL A 210 -17.13 1.74 -4.44
C VAL A 210 -16.73 0.30 -4.22
N SER A 211 -17.73 -0.58 -4.23
CA SER A 211 -17.54 -2.02 -4.19
C SER A 211 -17.08 -2.52 -5.55
N GLY A 212 -15.89 -3.11 -5.59
CA GLY A 212 -15.39 -3.90 -6.72
C GLY A 212 -15.43 -5.40 -6.43
N HIS A 213 -14.79 -6.17 -7.30
CA HIS A 213 -14.54 -7.58 -7.03
C HIS A 213 -13.58 -7.73 -5.84
N VAL A 214 -14.02 -8.43 -4.80
CA VAL A 214 -13.20 -8.71 -3.62
C VAL A 214 -12.15 -9.75 -4.01
N THR A 215 -10.92 -9.31 -4.23
CA THR A 215 -9.78 -10.15 -4.64
C THR A 215 -8.72 -10.31 -3.55
N ALA A 216 -9.01 -9.89 -2.31
CA ALA A 216 -8.15 -10.20 -1.18
C ALA A 216 -8.16 -11.71 -0.90
N TYR A 217 -7.00 -12.32 -0.74
CA TYR A 217 -6.83 -13.77 -0.60
C TYR A 217 -7.07 -14.21 0.86
N PRO A 218 -8.21 -14.84 1.20
CA PRO A 218 -8.65 -15.01 2.59
C PRO A 218 -7.78 -15.97 3.41
N HIS A 219 -7.22 -17.02 2.80
CA HIS A 219 -6.37 -17.98 3.48
C HIS A 219 -4.90 -17.55 3.48
N LEU A 220 -4.44 -16.81 2.49
CA LEU A 220 -3.07 -16.33 2.36
C LEU A 220 -2.82 -15.04 3.15
N GLN A 221 -3.82 -14.17 3.28
CA GLN A 221 -3.69 -12.85 3.89
C GLN A 221 -4.44 -12.77 5.23
N GLU A 222 -3.91 -11.94 6.13
CA GLU A 222 -4.53 -11.65 7.43
C GLU A 222 -4.53 -10.17 7.73
N ALA A 223 -5.56 -9.74 8.45
CA ALA A 223 -5.57 -8.46 9.14
C ALA A 223 -4.81 -8.59 10.46
N ILE A 224 -3.93 -7.64 10.75
CA ILE A 224 -3.28 -7.52 12.06
C ILE A 224 -3.80 -6.29 12.79
N SER A 225 -4.23 -6.48 14.03
CA SER A 225 -4.75 -5.40 14.89
C SER A 225 -3.64 -4.65 15.63
N GLU A 226 -2.50 -5.30 15.86
CA GLU A 226 -1.30 -4.72 16.45
C GLU A 226 -0.06 -5.16 15.65
N PRO A 227 0.88 -4.24 15.36
CA PRO A 227 0.83 -2.80 15.67
C PRO A 227 -0.27 -2.05 14.90
N LYS A 228 -0.73 -0.92 15.45
CA LYS A 228 -1.72 -0.06 14.79
C LYS A 228 -1.17 0.60 13.51
N PRO A 229 -2.04 0.88 12.51
CA PRO A 229 -1.63 1.63 11.34
C PRO A 229 -1.10 3.04 11.69
N PRO A 230 -0.08 3.54 10.97
CA PRO A 230 0.44 4.88 11.16
C PRO A 230 -0.61 5.95 10.83
N ARG A 231 -0.49 7.10 11.49
CA ARG A 231 -1.48 8.19 11.40
C ARG A 231 -0.81 9.51 11.08
N PHE A 232 -1.53 10.32 10.32
CA PHE A 232 -1.29 11.75 10.21
C PHE A 232 -1.92 12.48 11.39
N ASP A 233 -1.30 13.55 11.85
CA ASP A 233 -1.85 14.44 12.87
C ASP A 233 -2.88 15.41 12.27
N THR A 234 -2.65 15.88 11.04
CA THR A 234 -3.44 16.95 10.41
C THR A 234 -3.94 16.60 9.00
N LEU A 235 -3.19 15.77 8.26
CA LEU A 235 -3.53 15.45 6.88
C LEU A 235 -4.78 14.56 6.78
N THR A 236 -5.74 14.97 5.95
CA THR A 236 -6.99 14.21 5.70
C THR A 236 -7.16 13.76 4.24
N SER A 237 -6.32 14.26 3.34
CA SER A 237 -6.28 13.86 1.93
C SER A 237 -4.84 13.96 1.41
N PHE A 238 -4.51 13.22 0.36
CA PHE A 238 -3.21 13.29 -0.30
C PHE A 238 -3.37 13.86 -1.72
N ASN A 239 -3.42 15.17 -1.82
CA ASN A 239 -3.70 15.90 -3.06
C ASN A 239 -2.87 17.19 -3.11
N PHE A 240 -1.55 17.02 -2.96
CA PHE A 240 -0.61 18.12 -3.09
C PHE A 240 -0.49 18.54 -4.56
N ALA A 241 -0.58 19.85 -4.81
CA ALA A 241 -0.41 20.46 -6.12
C ALA A 241 0.21 21.87 -6.00
N PRO A 242 0.73 22.45 -7.11
CA PRO A 242 1.20 23.81 -7.11
C PRO A 242 0.08 24.80 -6.78
N THR A 243 0.36 25.86 -6.02
CA THR A 243 -0.58 26.99 -5.92
C THR A 243 -0.40 27.90 -7.13
N THR A 244 -1.51 28.34 -7.69
CA THR A 244 -1.56 29.43 -8.69
C THR A 244 -1.16 30.75 -8.08
#